data_AF-A0A5B6YLT0-F1
#
_entry.id   AF-A0A5B6YLT0-F1
#
_cell.length_a   1.000
_cell.length_b   1.000
_cell.length_c   1.000
_cell.angle_alpha   90.00
_cell.angle_beta   90.00
_cell.angle_gamma   90.00
#
_symmetry.space_group_name_H-M   'P 1'
#
loop_
_entity.id
_entity.type
_entity.pdbx_description
1 polymer ?
#
loop_
_entity_poly.entity_id
_entity_poly.type
_entity_poly.pdbx_seq_one_letter_code
_entity_poly.pdbx_strand_id
1 'polypeptide(L)'
;MATNGSKQPRVSEALPPRTLNVQKFAESRASELESLQSIITNRLNNDFRSRRSKRRRTTGYDNRYAKDRYRKKQKLRVVDVSNDVLEKDKKAPRHIRRRIELRKNPGTGFCTSGDGTKRLRTHIWHAKRFTMTKLWGFHLPLGLQGRGRGSRALLKWLKHGVLIHDASYWGAVQLEGPEAGISLLCNLQAF
;
A
#
# COMPACT_ATOMS: atom_id res chain seq x y z
N MET A 1 -53.54 12.17 -30.93
CA MET A 1 -52.61 11.55 -31.89
C MET A 1 -51.21 11.59 -31.25
N ALA A 2 -50.79 10.48 -30.64
CA ALA A 2 -49.54 10.42 -29.88
C ALA A 2 -48.33 10.30 -30.81
N THR A 3 -47.36 11.17 -30.65
CA THR A 3 -46.10 11.17 -31.41
C THR A 3 -45.23 10.00 -30.94
N ASN A 4 -44.96 9.04 -31.83
CA ASN A 4 -44.05 7.93 -31.58
C ASN A 4 -42.62 8.47 -31.38
N GLY A 5 -42.14 8.44 -30.13
CA GLY A 5 -40.75 8.72 -29.80
C GLY A 5 -39.83 7.68 -30.44
N SER A 6 -38.99 8.13 -31.37
CA SER A 6 -37.91 7.33 -31.95
C SER A 6 -36.93 6.91 -30.84
N LYS A 7 -36.94 5.64 -30.47
CA LYS A 7 -35.89 5.07 -29.61
C LYS A 7 -34.61 5.02 -30.44
N GLN A 8 -33.64 5.88 -30.11
CA GLN A 8 -32.27 5.77 -30.59
C GLN A 8 -31.76 4.35 -30.32
N PRO A 9 -31.10 3.67 -31.29
CA PRO A 9 -30.55 2.35 -31.07
C PRO A 9 -29.44 2.48 -30.02
N ARG A 10 -29.63 1.83 -28.87
CA ARG A 10 -28.55 1.60 -27.92
C ARG A 10 -27.46 0.88 -28.69
N VAL A 11 -26.30 1.51 -28.83
CA VAL A 11 -25.08 0.84 -29.28
C VAL A 11 -24.92 -0.37 -28.36
N SER A 12 -25.16 -1.55 -28.90
CA SER A 12 -24.94 -2.82 -28.23
C SER A 12 -23.46 -2.83 -27.83
N GLU A 13 -23.16 -2.63 -26.56
CA GLU A 13 -21.80 -2.84 -26.05
C GLU A 13 -21.46 -4.31 -26.27
N ALA A 14 -20.81 -4.60 -27.39
CA ALA A 14 -20.38 -5.94 -27.73
C ALA A 14 -19.45 -6.42 -26.61
N LEU A 15 -19.81 -7.54 -25.98
CA LEU A 15 -18.96 -8.16 -24.97
C LEU A 15 -17.55 -8.36 -25.57
N PRO A 16 -16.49 -8.02 -24.82
CA PRO A 16 -15.14 -8.13 -25.33
C PRO A 16 -14.84 -9.58 -25.73
N PRO A 17 -14.14 -9.80 -26.85
CA PRO A 17 -13.87 -11.14 -27.36
C PRO A 17 -13.01 -11.92 -26.36
N ARG A 18 -13.36 -13.19 -26.15
CA ARG A 18 -12.62 -14.10 -25.24
C ARG A 18 -11.22 -14.43 -25.74
N THR A 19 -11.00 -14.33 -27.04
CA THR A 19 -9.74 -14.64 -27.72
C THR A 19 -9.41 -13.52 -28.70
N LEU A 20 -8.14 -13.13 -28.76
CA LEU A 20 -7.65 -12.07 -29.63
C LEU A 20 -6.67 -12.67 -30.63
N ASN A 21 -6.95 -12.50 -31.93
CA ASN A 21 -5.97 -12.83 -32.97
C ASN A 21 -4.91 -11.72 -33.00
N VAL A 22 -3.74 -12.04 -32.46
CA VAL A 22 -2.62 -11.09 -32.28
C VAL A 22 -2.13 -10.56 -33.63
N GLN A 23 -2.08 -11.41 -34.66
CA GLN A 23 -1.55 -11.04 -35.97
C GLN A 23 -2.46 -10.03 -36.66
N LYS A 24 -3.75 -10.35 -36.80
CA LYS A 24 -4.72 -9.43 -37.42
C LYS A 24 -4.78 -8.09 -36.69
N PHE A 25 -4.71 -8.12 -35.36
CA PHE A 25 -4.70 -6.91 -34.54
C PHE A 25 -3.44 -6.06 -34.79
N ALA A 26 -2.26 -6.69 -34.86
CA ALA A 26 -1.00 -6.00 -35.12
C ALA A 26 -0.95 -5.40 -36.53
N GLU A 27 -1.37 -6.15 -37.56
CA GLU A 27 -1.37 -5.69 -38.95
C GLU A 27 -2.27 -4.47 -39.14
N SER A 28 -3.48 -4.48 -38.58
CA SER A 28 -4.41 -3.34 -38.67
C SER A 28 -3.87 -2.05 -38.05
N ARG A 29 -2.85 -2.13 -37.17
CA ARG A 29 -2.24 -1.00 -36.46
C ARG A 29 -0.75 -0.82 -36.75
N ALA A 30 -0.22 -1.47 -37.78
CA ALA A 30 1.22 -1.49 -38.04
C ALA A 30 1.78 -0.09 -38.29
N SER A 31 1.13 0.71 -39.14
CA SER A 31 1.56 2.08 -39.47
C SER A 31 1.56 3.02 -38.25
N GLU A 32 0.57 2.88 -37.37
CA GLU A 32 0.50 3.63 -36.11
C GLU A 32 1.67 3.26 -35.18
N LEU A 33 1.96 1.96 -35.05
CA LEU A 33 3.05 1.46 -34.22
C LEU A 33 4.43 1.87 -34.75
N GLU A 34 4.63 1.85 -36.06
CA GLU A 34 5.86 2.30 -36.71
C GLU A 34 6.10 3.80 -36.48
N SER A 35 5.05 4.62 -36.66
CA SER A 35 5.10 6.05 -36.38
C SER A 35 5.46 6.31 -34.90
N LEU A 36 4.76 5.66 -33.97
CA LEU A 36 5.03 5.79 -32.54
C LEU A 36 6.44 5.31 -32.17
N GLN A 37 6.89 4.20 -32.76
CA GLN A 37 8.23 3.68 -32.52
C GLN A 37 9.29 4.66 -32.99
N SER A 38 9.15 5.26 -34.18
CA SER A 38 10.09 6.26 -34.71
C SER A 38 10.23 7.48 -33.79
N ILE A 39 9.12 7.93 -33.19
CA ILE A 39 9.12 9.05 -32.25
C ILE A 39 9.84 8.66 -30.96
N ILE A 40 9.60 7.45 -30.44
CA ILE A 40 10.20 6.99 -29.18
C ILE A 40 11.69 6.68 -29.35
N THR A 41 12.10 6.03 -30.45
CA THR A 41 13.52 5.72 -30.73
C THR A 41 14.35 6.98 -30.73
N ASN A 42 13.85 8.04 -31.37
CA ASN A 42 14.50 9.35 -31.44
C ASN A 42 14.61 10.02 -30.08
N ARG A 43 13.60 9.87 -29.20
CA ARG A 43 13.62 10.46 -27.84
C ARG A 43 14.47 9.68 -26.85
N LEU A 44 14.51 8.35 -26.96
CA LEU A 44 15.19 7.47 -26.02
C LEU A 44 16.59 7.05 -26.49
N ASN A 45 17.04 7.52 -27.65
CA ASN A 45 18.31 7.09 -28.26
C ASN A 45 18.43 5.55 -28.33
N ASN A 46 17.33 4.88 -28.67
CA ASN A 46 17.20 3.42 -28.70
C ASN A 46 17.43 2.68 -27.35
N ASP A 47 17.43 3.36 -26.19
CA ASP A 47 17.50 2.70 -24.88
C ASP A 47 16.10 2.31 -24.35
N PHE A 48 15.72 1.06 -24.59
CA PHE A 48 14.47 0.47 -24.12
C PHE A 48 14.64 -0.34 -22.82
N ARG A 49 15.80 -0.27 -22.15
CA ARG A 49 16.09 -1.14 -21.00
C ARG A 49 15.25 -0.76 -19.77
N SER A 50 14.52 -1.74 -19.24
CA SER A 50 13.82 -1.57 -17.98
C SER A 50 14.77 -1.53 -16.78
N ARG A 51 14.67 -0.46 -15.97
CA ARG A 51 15.44 -0.34 -14.72
C ARG A 51 15.11 -1.49 -13.76
N ARG A 52 16.14 -2.17 -13.25
CA ARG A 52 16.00 -3.30 -12.32
C ARG A 52 15.15 -2.96 -11.08
N SER A 53 15.24 -1.74 -10.55
CA SER A 53 14.46 -1.27 -9.40
C SER A 53 12.95 -1.17 -9.65
N LYS A 54 12.54 -1.03 -10.91
CA LYS A 54 11.12 -0.99 -11.32
C LYS A 54 10.52 -2.39 -11.52
N ARG A 55 11.33 -3.44 -11.56
CA ARG A 55 10.84 -4.82 -11.75
C ARG A 55 9.99 -5.26 -10.55
N ARG A 56 8.94 -6.05 -10.83
CA ARG A 56 8.03 -6.64 -9.84
C ARG A 56 7.88 -8.13 -10.15
N ARG A 57 7.56 -8.93 -9.14
CA ARG A 57 7.22 -10.34 -9.34
C ARG A 57 5.74 -10.43 -9.75
N THR A 58 5.43 -11.35 -10.65
CA THR A 58 4.06 -11.69 -11.01
C THR A 58 3.38 -12.41 -9.84
N THR A 59 2.08 -12.22 -9.71
CA THR A 59 1.24 -12.94 -8.75
C THR A 59 0.48 -14.06 -9.46
N GLY A 60 0.11 -15.13 -8.74
CA GLY A 60 -0.70 -16.19 -9.32
C GLY A 60 -2.06 -15.67 -9.81
N TYR A 61 -2.52 -16.21 -10.94
CA TYR A 61 -3.84 -15.90 -11.52
C TYR A 61 -4.99 -16.34 -10.60
N ASP A 62 -4.78 -17.44 -9.89
CA ASP A 62 -5.82 -18.15 -9.19
C ASP A 62 -6.06 -17.55 -7.79
N ASN A 63 -7.17 -16.85 -7.60
CA ASN A 63 -7.52 -16.24 -6.31
C ASN A 63 -8.13 -17.25 -5.32
N ARG A 64 -7.46 -18.39 -5.12
CA ARG A 64 -7.93 -19.50 -4.26
C ARG A 64 -8.29 -19.00 -2.86
N TYR A 65 -7.50 -18.10 -2.30
CA TYR A 65 -7.77 -17.45 -1.01
C TYR A 65 -9.07 -16.62 -0.95
N ALA A 66 -9.55 -16.03 -2.06
CA ALA A 66 -10.86 -15.39 -2.10
C ALA A 66 -11.99 -16.40 -2.33
N LYS A 67 -11.76 -17.37 -3.24
CA LYS A 67 -12.72 -18.45 -3.56
C LYS A 67 -13.04 -19.30 -2.33
N ASP A 68 -12.04 -19.70 -1.55
CA ASP A 68 -12.22 -20.50 -0.33
C ASP A 68 -12.91 -19.71 0.79
N ARG A 69 -12.65 -18.40 0.89
CA ARG A 69 -13.37 -17.51 1.82
C ARG A 69 -14.85 -17.38 1.48
N TYR A 70 -15.19 -17.28 0.20
CA TYR A 70 -16.58 -17.23 -0.25
C TYR A 70 -17.31 -18.55 0.06
N ARG A 71 -16.69 -19.68 -0.30
CA ARG A 71 -17.23 -21.02 -0.02
C ARG A 71 -17.47 -21.26 1.47
N LYS A 72 -16.54 -20.83 2.34
CA LYS A 72 -16.71 -20.98 3.80
C LYS A 72 -17.84 -20.09 4.36
N LYS A 73 -18.00 -18.85 3.86
CA LYS A 73 -19.15 -17.99 4.24
C LYS A 73 -20.48 -18.56 3.78
N GLN A 74 -20.54 -19.13 2.58
CA GLN A 74 -21.75 -19.73 2.04
C GLN A 74 -22.17 -20.98 2.83
N LYS A 75 -21.21 -21.83 3.23
CA LYS A 75 -21.48 -22.98 4.11
C LYS A 75 -22.00 -22.58 5.50
N LEU A 76 -21.47 -21.51 6.10
CA LEU A 76 -21.94 -21.02 7.41
C LEU A 76 -23.39 -20.47 7.32
N ARG A 77 -23.72 -19.71 6.27
CA ARG A 77 -25.09 -19.22 6.03
C ARG A 77 -26.14 -20.33 5.84
N VAL A 78 -25.74 -21.51 5.37
CA VAL A 78 -26.62 -22.67 5.22
C VAL A 78 -26.83 -23.41 6.56
N VAL A 79 -25.87 -23.30 7.48
CA VAL A 79 -25.93 -23.96 8.80
C VAL A 79 -26.62 -23.08 9.85
N ASP A 80 -26.58 -21.75 9.71
CA ASP A 80 -27.24 -20.81 10.64
C ASP A 80 -28.78 -20.80 10.55
N VAL A 81 -29.40 -21.57 9.65
CA VAL A 81 -30.87 -21.75 9.60
C VAL A 81 -31.34 -22.79 10.64
N SER A 82 -30.45 -23.56 11.25
CA SER A 82 -30.84 -24.71 12.08
C SER A 82 -30.45 -24.67 13.56
N ASN A 83 -29.73 -23.65 14.06
CA ASN A 83 -29.37 -23.60 15.48
C ASN A 83 -29.33 -22.17 16.03
N ASP A 84 -30.42 -21.78 16.69
CA ASP A 84 -30.56 -20.57 17.47
C ASP A 84 -30.17 -20.85 18.94
N VAL A 85 -28.88 -21.02 19.23
CA VAL A 85 -28.39 -21.22 20.61
C VAL A 85 -26.98 -20.65 20.83
N LEU A 86 -26.88 -19.65 21.71
CA LEU A 86 -25.70 -19.10 22.40
C LEU A 86 -24.58 -18.49 21.55
N GLU A 87 -24.74 -17.20 21.23
CA GLU A 87 -23.68 -16.32 20.71
C GLU A 87 -22.60 -16.03 21.78
N LYS A 88 -21.66 -16.97 21.95
CA LYS A 88 -20.33 -16.60 22.44
C LYS A 88 -19.60 -15.92 21.30
N ASP A 89 -19.39 -14.61 21.41
CA ASP A 89 -18.59 -13.76 20.52
C ASP A 89 -17.43 -14.52 19.85
N LYS A 90 -17.69 -15.08 18.67
CA LYS A 90 -16.65 -15.75 17.88
C LYS A 90 -15.73 -14.66 17.35
N LYS A 91 -14.69 -14.34 18.12
CA LYS A 91 -13.67 -13.35 17.77
C LYS A 91 -13.25 -13.57 16.33
N ALA A 92 -13.39 -12.53 15.51
CA ALA A 92 -13.05 -12.59 14.09
C ALA A 92 -11.64 -13.21 13.88
N PRO A 93 -11.41 -13.96 12.79
CA PRO A 93 -10.13 -14.57 12.50
C PRO A 93 -8.95 -13.59 12.63
N ARG A 94 -7.80 -14.08 13.12
CA ARG A 94 -6.61 -13.26 13.42
C ARG A 94 -6.22 -12.30 12.28
N HIS A 95 -6.31 -12.73 11.03
CA HIS A 95 -5.97 -11.90 9.87
C HIS A 95 -6.92 -10.70 9.67
N ILE A 96 -8.21 -10.86 10.00
CA ILE A 96 -9.21 -9.78 9.93
C ILE A 96 -8.94 -8.79 11.06
N ARG A 97 -8.77 -9.28 12.28
CA ARG A 97 -8.44 -8.45 13.46
C ARG A 97 -7.17 -7.64 13.21
N ARG A 98 -6.08 -8.28 12.76
CA ARG A 98 -4.82 -7.59 12.42
C ARG A 98 -4.98 -6.57 11.30
N ARG A 99 -5.78 -6.86 10.28
CA ARG A 99 -6.02 -5.90 9.19
C ARG A 99 -6.69 -4.63 9.72
N ILE A 100 -7.70 -4.79 10.58
CA ILE A 100 -8.39 -3.66 11.20
C ILE A 100 -7.41 -2.91 12.10
N GLU A 101 -6.71 -3.60 13.00
CA GLU A 101 -5.71 -3.04 13.92
C GLU A 101 -4.64 -2.22 13.20
N LEU A 102 -4.08 -2.74 12.11
CA LEU A 102 -3.05 -2.03 11.35
C LEU A 102 -3.61 -0.82 10.60
N ARG A 103 -4.89 -0.86 10.18
CA ARG A 103 -5.53 0.25 9.47
C ARG A 103 -6.06 1.33 10.41
N LYS A 104 -6.21 1.04 11.70
CA LYS A 104 -6.54 2.05 12.70
C LYS A 104 -5.39 3.06 12.76
N ASN A 105 -5.75 4.34 12.73
CA ASN A 105 -4.84 5.44 13.00
C ASN A 105 -5.59 6.41 13.90
N PRO A 106 -5.35 6.41 15.23
CA PRO A 106 -6.06 7.30 16.14
C PRO A 106 -5.71 8.76 15.82
N GLY A 107 -6.65 9.66 16.04
CA GLY A 107 -6.45 11.10 15.82
C GLY A 107 -5.31 11.66 16.68
N THR A 108 -5.13 11.11 17.89
CA THR A 108 -4.09 11.45 18.85
C THR A 108 -3.23 10.24 19.20
N GLY A 109 -1.94 10.45 19.40
CA GLY A 109 -0.99 9.40 19.80
C GLY A 109 -0.69 8.35 18.72
N PHE A 110 -0.21 7.19 19.17
CA PHE A 110 0.24 6.07 18.35
C PHE A 110 -0.58 4.81 18.62
N CYS A 111 -0.79 3.98 17.59
CA CYS A 111 -1.32 2.64 17.80
C CYS A 111 -0.31 1.78 18.55
N THR A 112 -0.75 1.05 19.56
CA THR A 112 0.06 0.07 20.27
C THR A 112 -0.22 -1.35 19.76
N SER A 113 0.83 -2.15 19.71
CA SER A 113 0.72 -3.60 19.58
C SER A 113 0.31 -4.21 20.93
N GLY A 114 -0.06 -5.50 20.94
CA GLY A 114 -0.38 -6.22 22.18
C GLY A 114 0.75 -6.18 23.23
N ASP A 115 1.99 -6.05 22.77
CA ASP A 115 3.19 -5.99 23.63
C ASP A 115 3.49 -4.56 24.12
N GLY A 116 2.56 -3.60 23.98
CA GLY A 116 2.76 -2.19 24.35
C GLY A 116 3.63 -1.36 23.37
N THR A 117 4.34 -2.02 22.46
CA THR A 117 5.16 -1.35 21.43
C THR A 117 4.32 -0.48 20.50
N LYS A 118 4.72 0.78 20.36
CA LYS A 118 4.05 1.81 19.55
C LYS A 118 4.39 1.66 18.07
N ARG A 119 3.42 1.95 17.21
CA ARG A 119 3.54 1.98 15.75
C ARG A 119 3.38 3.42 15.28
N LEU A 120 4.32 3.87 14.46
CA LEU A 120 4.22 5.15 13.76
C LEU A 120 3.00 5.17 12.83
N ARG A 121 2.51 6.36 12.49
CA ARG A 121 1.36 6.52 11.56
C ARG A 121 1.64 5.92 10.18
N THR A 122 2.89 5.94 9.76
CA THR A 122 3.40 5.39 8.49
C THR A 122 3.79 3.91 8.58
N HIS A 123 3.55 3.23 9.72
CA HIS A 123 4.07 1.89 10.00
C HIS A 123 3.75 0.87 8.92
N ILE A 124 2.51 0.84 8.38
CA ILE A 124 2.16 -0.11 7.30
C ILE A 124 3.04 0.11 6.06
N TRP A 125 3.32 1.36 5.71
CA TRP A 125 4.12 1.68 4.53
C TRP A 125 5.57 1.22 4.72
N HIS A 126 6.15 1.47 5.90
CA HIS A 126 7.49 1.03 6.23
C HIS A 126 7.58 -0.49 6.36
N ALA A 127 6.64 -1.14 7.04
CA ALA A 127 6.63 -2.60 7.22
C ALA A 127 6.56 -3.38 5.89
N LYS A 128 6.00 -2.78 4.84
CA LYS A 128 5.98 -3.38 3.49
C LYS A 128 7.32 -3.27 2.74
N ARG A 129 8.21 -2.37 3.16
CA ARG A 129 9.43 -2.00 2.40
C ARG A 129 10.73 -2.21 3.19
N PHE A 130 10.65 -2.15 4.50
CA PHE A 130 11.75 -2.19 5.44
C PHE A 130 11.57 -3.32 6.46
N THR A 131 12.69 -3.81 6.95
CA THR A 131 12.76 -4.68 8.12
C THR A 131 12.48 -3.82 9.33
N MET A 132 11.34 -4.11 9.98
CA MET A 132 10.90 -3.41 11.17
C MET A 132 11.54 -4.05 12.39
N THR A 133 12.12 -3.22 13.25
CA THR A 133 12.74 -3.63 14.52
C THR A 133 12.05 -2.91 15.67
N LYS A 134 12.07 -3.51 16.86
CA LYS A 134 11.54 -2.90 18.08
C LYS A 134 12.69 -2.17 18.77
N LEU A 135 12.62 -0.85 18.85
CA LEU A 135 13.63 0.00 19.49
C LEU A 135 12.92 1.09 20.29
N TRP A 136 13.38 1.32 21.52
CA TRP A 136 12.87 2.38 22.42
C TRP A 136 11.33 2.40 22.56
N GLY A 137 10.72 1.22 22.57
CA GLY A 137 9.25 1.07 22.64
C GLY A 137 8.50 1.35 21.33
N PHE A 138 9.19 1.57 20.21
CA PHE A 138 8.59 1.79 18.88
C PHE A 138 8.99 0.70 17.87
N HIS A 139 8.14 0.50 16.86
CA HIS A 139 8.48 -0.23 15.66
C HIS A 139 9.12 0.70 14.61
N LEU A 140 10.44 0.58 14.42
CA LEU A 140 11.22 1.45 13.54
C LEU A 140 11.81 0.69 12.33
N PRO A 141 11.93 1.34 11.15
CA PRO A 141 12.55 0.77 9.96
C PRO A 141 14.07 0.88 10.03
N LEU A 142 14.78 -0.23 10.27
CA LEU A 142 16.26 -0.21 10.37
C LEU A 142 16.96 -0.56 9.05
N GLY A 143 16.33 -1.39 8.21
CA GLY A 143 16.95 -1.91 7.00
C GLY A 143 15.97 -2.11 5.86
N LEU A 144 16.45 -2.13 4.62
CA LEU A 144 15.63 -2.49 3.46
C LEU A 144 15.28 -3.98 3.49
N GLN A 145 14.07 -4.34 3.06
CA GLN A 145 13.69 -5.75 2.92
C GLN A 145 14.50 -6.44 1.80
N GLY A 146 15.10 -7.58 2.12
CA GLY A 146 15.82 -8.46 1.18
C GLY A 146 17.29 -8.09 0.92
N ARG A 147 17.93 -8.76 -0.06
CA ARG A 147 19.31 -8.49 -0.54
C ARG A 147 19.40 -7.21 -1.39
N GLY A 148 18.70 -6.15 -1.00
CA GLY A 148 18.71 -4.86 -1.69
C GLY A 148 20.05 -4.14 -1.57
N ARG A 149 20.28 -3.14 -2.43
CA ARG A 149 21.47 -2.28 -2.36
C ARG A 149 21.53 -1.63 -0.97
N GLY A 150 22.54 -2.00 -0.18
CA GLY A 150 22.71 -1.55 1.20
C GLY A 150 23.07 -0.06 1.32
N SER A 151 23.82 0.27 2.37
CA SER A 151 24.26 1.64 2.71
C SER A 151 24.83 2.44 1.53
N ARG A 152 25.53 1.80 0.58
CA ARG A 152 26.07 2.44 -0.63
C ARG A 152 25.02 3.12 -1.52
N ALA A 153 23.84 2.51 -1.68
CA ALA A 153 22.78 3.14 -2.48
C ALA A 153 22.16 4.33 -1.76
N LEU A 154 21.99 4.23 -0.44
CA LEU A 154 21.51 5.33 0.37
C LEU A 154 22.48 6.51 0.33
N LEU A 155 23.79 6.26 0.47
CA LEU A 155 24.81 7.29 0.36
C LEU A 155 24.84 7.94 -1.04
N LYS A 156 24.70 7.13 -2.11
CA LYS A 156 24.58 7.65 -3.47
C LYS A 156 23.34 8.55 -3.63
N TRP A 157 22.21 8.16 -3.05
CA TRP A 157 20.99 8.97 -3.06
C TRP A 157 21.11 10.23 -2.22
N LEU A 158 21.81 10.18 -1.09
CA LEU A 158 22.09 11.36 -0.29
C LEU A 158 22.97 12.36 -1.06
N LYS A 159 23.97 11.89 -1.81
CA LYS A 159 24.86 12.74 -2.60
C LYS A 159 24.22 13.32 -3.86
N HIS A 160 23.34 12.57 -4.52
CA HIS A 160 22.83 12.90 -5.86
C HIS A 160 21.30 13.01 -5.96
N GLY A 161 20.60 13.07 -4.83
CA GLY A 161 19.14 13.04 -4.78
C GLY A 161 18.60 13.50 -3.44
N VAL A 162 17.39 13.06 -3.11
CA VAL A 162 16.68 13.45 -1.88
C VAL A 162 16.32 12.22 -1.07
N LEU A 163 16.54 12.29 0.24
CA LEU A 163 16.17 11.27 1.21
C LEU A 163 15.19 11.87 2.21
N ILE A 164 14.10 11.15 2.50
CA ILE A 164 13.12 11.50 3.51
C ILE A 164 13.15 10.42 4.59
N HIS A 165 13.27 10.84 5.84
CA HIS A 165 13.26 9.99 7.02
C HIS A 165 12.04 10.32 7.88
N ASP A 166 11.30 9.32 8.34
CA ASP A 166 10.21 9.51 9.29
C ASP A 166 10.74 9.54 10.73
N ALA A 167 10.81 10.74 11.30
CA ALA A 167 11.29 11.00 12.65
C ALA A 167 10.14 11.22 13.66
N SER A 168 8.91 10.79 13.35
CA SER A 168 7.73 11.05 14.18
C SER A 168 7.77 10.43 15.58
N TYR A 169 8.77 9.61 15.90
CA TYR A 169 8.98 9.08 17.25
C TYR A 169 9.55 10.12 18.23
N TRP A 170 10.09 11.24 17.74
CA TRP A 170 10.47 12.36 18.60
C TRP A 170 9.23 13.03 19.17
N GLY A 171 9.14 13.07 20.51
CA GLY A 171 8.14 13.86 21.21
C GLY A 171 8.75 15.19 21.64
N ALA A 172 8.08 16.30 21.35
CA ALA A 172 8.45 17.60 21.90
C ALA A 172 7.77 17.78 23.27
N VAL A 173 8.50 18.36 24.21
CA VAL A 173 7.96 18.81 25.51
C VAL A 173 7.82 20.32 25.41
N GLN A 174 6.59 20.81 25.56
CA GLN A 174 6.29 22.24 25.60
C GLN A 174 6.23 22.67 27.07
N LEU A 175 7.04 23.67 27.41
CA LEU A 175 7.06 24.30 28.73
C LEU A 175 6.38 25.66 28.60
N GLU A 176 5.42 25.94 29.47
CA GLU A 176 4.69 27.21 29.51
C GLU A 176 4.79 27.80 30.91
N GLY A 177 5.06 29.11 30.98
CA GLY A 177 5.24 29.81 32.24
C GLY A 177 5.93 31.16 32.08
N PRO A 178 6.13 31.90 33.19
CA PRO A 178 6.84 33.17 33.18
C PRO A 178 8.30 33.01 32.74
N GLU A 179 8.83 34.00 32.00
CA GLU A 179 10.20 33.98 31.47
C GLU A 179 11.25 33.70 32.56
N ALA A 180 11.11 34.31 33.74
CA ALA A 180 12.00 34.11 34.87
C ALA A 180 12.03 32.65 35.35
N GLY A 181 10.88 31.96 35.34
CA GLY A 181 10.78 30.57 35.77
C GLY A 181 11.37 29.58 34.75
N ILE A 182 11.09 29.80 33.46
CA ILE A 182 11.64 28.95 32.39
C ILE A 182 13.16 29.12 32.29
N SER A 183 13.65 30.36 32.34
CA SER A 183 15.08 30.65 32.30
C SER A 183 15.85 30.02 33.47
N LEU A 184 15.28 30.06 34.68
CA LEU A 184 15.86 29.39 35.85
C LEU A 184 15.99 27.88 35.64
N LEU A 185 14.93 27.23 35.14
CA LEU A 185 14.93 25.79 34.83
C LEU A 185 15.97 25.41 33.78
N CYS A 186 16.10 26.20 32.72
CA CYS A 186 17.09 25.94 31.66
C CYS A 186 18.54 26.15 32.12
N ASN A 187 18.78 27.10 33.03
CA ASN A 187 20.11 27.41 33.54
C ASN A 187 20.61 26.45 34.63
N LEU A 188 19.72 25.65 35.24
CA LEU A 188 20.06 24.66 36.26
C LEU A 188 20.75 23.39 35.72
N GLN A 189 20.89 23.22 34.39
CA GLN A 189 21.52 22.05 33.76
C GLN A 189 22.94 22.29 33.23
N ALA A 190 23.57 23.41 33.53
CA ALA A 190 24.99 23.66 33.23
C ALA A 190 25.90 23.22 34.41
N PHE A 191 25.87 21.94 34.77
CA PHE A 191 26.90 21.27 35.60
C PHE A 191 27.06 19.82 35.17
#